data_AF-A0A7I8KRJ4-F1
#
_entry.id   AF-A0A7I8KRJ4-F1
#
_cell.length_a   1.000
_cell.length_b   1.000
_cell.length_c   1.000
_cell.angle_alpha   90.00
_cell.angle_beta   90.00
_cell.angle_gamma   90.00
#
_symmetry.space_group_name_H-M   'P 1'
#
loop_
_entity.id
_entity.type
_entity.pdbx_description
1 polymer ?
#
loop_
_entity_poly.entity_id
_entity_poly.type
_entity_poly.pdbx_seq_one_letter_code
_entity_poly.pdbx_strand_id
1 'polypeptide(L)'
;MEVSKDQIAVLLENGLYESAQMLGCYLVSSAAANAESSPYLKAEALVLQGDALYEENELRRALHMYKQALQLCKTIPKQTTPVSRSSVTSSNMPSSPNSLNGSTINENEVKFKICLCYCKLNENRAALAEMDGIPSKARTLRMNLVLGKLLRISRHNRASIACYRDCIRQCPYVLEAISALAELGVSAKDILVLFPQTPNRGRLPLDHSDTGRWLHRYVEAQCCIASNDYKGGLDNFSELLQRFPNNVHILLEIAKVEAIIGRNDEAIMNFEKVRSIDPYVMTYMDEYAMILKAKSEHSKLNKLVHDLLVIDPKRVEVSVTLSVLWERKDENKALAYAEKSVRMDDRHIAGHVMKGNLLLQLKRSDAAVTAFRAAQELRPDLRSYQGLVRSFLALSKTKEALYAAREAMKAMPQSAKALKLVGDVHASNPGGREKARKFYESALRLEPGFLGAALALAELHVVEGRNKDAVSLLERYLKDWADDSLHIKLAQVFAATDVLSEALSHYQAALRINPQNEAARKGLERLEKLMKGLDPDAPEEDEDNEVEDADGDQEEAELL
;
A
#
# COMPACT_ATOMS: atom_id res chain seq x y z
N MET A 1 -8.36 26.67 -46.90
CA MET A 1 -7.41 26.65 -45.77
C MET A 1 -7.24 25.20 -45.39
N GLU A 2 -6.20 24.56 -45.91
CA GLU A 2 -5.83 23.23 -45.45
C GLU A 2 -5.23 23.39 -44.07
N VAL A 3 -6.00 22.99 -43.07
CA VAL A 3 -5.51 22.90 -41.69
C VAL A 3 -4.34 21.92 -41.70
N SER A 4 -3.15 22.36 -41.35
CA SER A 4 -1.98 21.50 -41.37
C SER A 4 -1.94 20.64 -40.11
N LYS A 5 -1.66 19.35 -40.28
CA LYS A 5 -1.44 18.40 -39.18
C LYS A 5 -0.44 18.90 -38.13
N ASP A 6 0.55 19.67 -38.58
CA ASP A 6 1.58 20.27 -37.74
C ASP A 6 0.97 21.24 -36.72
N GLN A 7 -0.13 21.91 -37.04
CA GLN A 7 -0.84 22.78 -36.09
C GLN A 7 -1.50 21.98 -34.97
N ILE A 8 -2.06 20.79 -35.23
CA ILE A 8 -2.60 19.94 -34.16
C ILE A 8 -1.48 19.45 -33.26
N ALA A 9 -0.38 18.97 -33.84
CA ALA A 9 0.77 18.52 -33.06
C ALA A 9 1.27 19.64 -32.14
N VAL A 10 1.38 20.87 -32.64
CA VAL A 10 1.74 22.06 -31.84
C VAL A 10 0.71 22.34 -30.75
N LEU A 11 -0.59 22.24 -31.02
CA LEU A 11 -1.62 22.43 -30.00
C LEU A 11 -1.54 21.38 -28.89
N LEU A 12 -1.30 20.12 -29.25
CA LEU A 12 -1.11 19.02 -28.30
C LEU A 12 0.15 19.21 -27.45
N GLU A 13 1.26 19.63 -28.05
CA GLU A 13 2.51 19.93 -27.34
C GLU A 13 2.35 21.09 -26.34
N ASN A 14 1.51 22.08 -26.64
CA ASN A 14 1.21 23.21 -25.76
C ASN A 14 0.07 22.95 -24.77
N GLY A 15 -0.50 21.74 -24.74
CA GLY A 15 -1.58 21.38 -23.81
C GLY A 15 -2.95 21.99 -24.13
N LEU A 16 -3.17 22.49 -25.34
CA LEU A 16 -4.44 23.08 -25.79
C LEU A 16 -5.36 22.01 -26.38
N TYR A 17 -5.79 21.07 -25.53
CA TYR A 17 -6.50 19.85 -25.96
C TYR A 17 -7.87 20.13 -26.59
N GLU A 18 -8.65 21.06 -26.05
CA GLU A 18 -9.98 21.42 -26.61
C GLU A 18 -9.87 21.98 -28.03
N SER A 19 -8.89 22.88 -28.24
CA SER A 19 -8.60 23.43 -29.56
C SER A 19 -8.14 22.33 -30.52
N ALA A 20 -7.28 21.42 -30.06
CA ALA A 20 -6.80 20.27 -30.84
C ALA A 20 -7.93 19.30 -31.20
N GLN A 21 -8.86 19.05 -30.27
CA GLN A 21 -10.03 18.20 -30.47
C GLN A 21 -10.95 18.78 -31.55
N MET A 22 -11.30 20.07 -31.42
CA MET A 22 -12.15 20.77 -32.38
C MET A 22 -11.52 20.80 -33.77
N LEU A 23 -10.23 21.14 -33.85
CA LEU A 23 -9.48 21.15 -35.10
C LEU A 23 -9.38 19.73 -35.72
N GLY A 24 -9.22 18.71 -34.88
CA GLY A 24 -9.22 17.29 -35.28
C GLY A 24 -10.54 16.84 -35.91
N CYS A 25 -11.69 17.29 -35.39
CA CYS A 25 -13.00 17.04 -35.99
C CYS A 25 -13.09 17.56 -37.43
N TYR A 26 -12.55 18.76 -37.69
CA TYR A 26 -12.50 19.32 -39.05
C TYR A 26 -11.56 18.54 -39.97
N LEU A 27 -10.41 18.07 -39.46
CA LEU A 27 -9.49 17.25 -40.26
C LEU A 27 -10.08 15.88 -40.64
N VAL A 28 -10.73 15.21 -39.70
CA VAL A 28 -11.32 13.88 -39.95
C VAL A 28 -12.53 13.96 -40.89
N SER A 29 -13.25 15.08 -40.89
CA SER A 29 -14.37 15.35 -41.80
C SER A 29 -13.97 15.97 -43.14
N SER A 30 -12.71 16.37 -43.31
CA SER A 30 -12.22 16.99 -44.55
C SER A 30 -12.25 16.02 -45.74
N ALA A 31 -12.69 16.51 -46.90
CA ALA A 31 -12.70 15.74 -48.15
C ALA A 31 -11.30 15.29 -48.60
N ALA A 32 -10.24 15.98 -48.17
CA ALA A 32 -8.85 15.59 -48.41
C ALA A 32 -8.46 14.32 -47.61
N ALA A 33 -9.16 14.02 -46.51
CA ALA A 33 -8.99 12.83 -45.69
C ALA A 33 -10.04 11.74 -46.03
N ASN A 34 -10.55 11.72 -47.27
CA ASN A 34 -11.43 10.64 -47.71
C ASN A 34 -10.67 9.30 -47.70
N ALA A 35 -11.31 8.27 -47.16
CA ALA A 35 -10.70 6.94 -46.99
C ALA A 35 -10.30 6.31 -48.33
N GLU A 36 -10.96 6.73 -49.41
CA GLU A 36 -10.75 6.26 -50.78
C GLU A 36 -9.58 6.97 -51.49
N SER A 37 -9.27 8.23 -51.12
CA SER A 37 -8.22 9.02 -51.77
C SER A 37 -6.87 8.92 -51.07
N SER A 38 -6.85 8.90 -49.73
CA SER A 38 -5.61 8.86 -48.94
C SER A 38 -5.85 8.25 -47.54
N PRO A 39 -5.89 6.91 -47.43
CA PRO A 39 -6.16 6.22 -46.15
C PRO A 39 -5.10 6.55 -45.08
N TYR A 40 -3.88 6.88 -45.52
CA TYR A 40 -2.78 7.28 -44.64
C TYR A 40 -3.06 8.58 -43.88
N LEU A 41 -3.46 9.65 -44.59
CA LEU A 41 -3.74 10.96 -43.98
C LEU A 41 -4.94 10.88 -43.04
N LYS A 42 -5.94 10.07 -43.39
CA LYS A 42 -7.09 9.81 -42.52
C LYS A 42 -6.70 9.09 -41.25
N ALA A 43 -5.84 8.08 -41.32
CA ALA A 43 -5.35 7.37 -40.14
C ALA A 43 -4.52 8.29 -39.22
N GLU A 44 -3.68 9.16 -39.78
CA GLU A 44 -2.88 10.13 -39.02
C GLU A 44 -3.78 11.15 -38.29
N ALA A 45 -4.79 11.69 -38.99
CA ALA A 45 -5.78 12.60 -38.39
C ALA A 45 -6.57 11.95 -37.25
N LEU A 46 -6.98 10.69 -37.41
CA LEU A 46 -7.68 9.93 -36.37
C LEU A 46 -6.80 9.67 -35.14
N VAL A 47 -5.50 9.42 -35.31
CA VAL A 47 -4.56 9.27 -34.18
C VAL A 47 -4.43 10.58 -33.41
N LEU A 48 -4.24 11.71 -34.11
CA LEU A 48 -4.11 13.02 -33.48
C LEU A 48 -5.41 13.44 -32.75
N GLN A 49 -6.57 13.15 -33.34
CA GLN A 49 -7.86 13.37 -32.67
C GLN A 49 -7.99 12.45 -31.44
N GLY A 50 -7.55 11.19 -31.53
CA GLY A 50 -7.50 10.27 -30.41
C GLY A 50 -6.60 10.76 -29.27
N ASP A 51 -5.47 11.40 -29.59
CA ASP A 51 -4.54 11.97 -28.61
C ASP A 51 -5.19 13.13 -27.82
N ALA A 52 -5.87 14.04 -28.52
CA ALA A 52 -6.63 15.13 -27.88
C ALA A 52 -7.70 14.58 -26.92
N LEU A 53 -8.51 13.62 -27.39
CA LEU A 53 -9.56 12.98 -26.59
C LEU A 53 -9.02 12.20 -25.38
N TYR A 54 -7.82 11.64 -25.50
CA TYR A 54 -7.20 10.88 -24.40
C TYR A 54 -6.76 11.80 -23.25
N GLU A 55 -6.22 12.98 -23.56
CA GLU A 55 -5.81 13.96 -22.55
C GLU A 55 -7.03 14.63 -21.88
N GLU A 56 -8.13 14.82 -22.60
CA GLU A 56 -9.43 15.25 -22.04
C GLU A 56 -10.14 14.17 -21.20
N ASN A 57 -9.55 12.97 -21.07
CA ASN A 57 -10.13 11.80 -20.42
C ASN A 57 -11.43 11.25 -21.04
N GLU A 58 -11.71 11.54 -22.32
CA GLU A 58 -12.80 10.92 -23.08
C GLU A 58 -12.39 9.55 -23.66
N LEU A 59 -12.02 8.62 -22.78
CA LEU A 59 -11.29 7.39 -23.12
C LEU A 59 -12.01 6.48 -24.13
N ARG A 60 -13.33 6.35 -24.03
CA ARG A 60 -14.11 5.50 -24.96
C ARG A 60 -14.16 6.06 -26.38
N ARG A 61 -14.19 7.39 -26.52
CA ARG A 61 -14.13 8.06 -27.82
C ARG A 61 -12.73 7.96 -28.40
N ALA A 62 -11.69 8.19 -27.59
CA ALA A 62 -10.30 7.96 -27.99
C ALA A 62 -10.08 6.53 -28.50
N LEU A 63 -10.56 5.51 -27.77
CA LEU A 63 -10.51 4.10 -28.19
C LEU A 63 -11.17 3.86 -29.55
N HIS A 64 -12.32 4.48 -29.79
CA HIS A 64 -13.02 4.35 -31.07
C HIS A 64 -12.17 4.91 -32.22
N MET A 65 -11.60 6.11 -32.03
CA MET A 65 -10.74 6.75 -33.03
C MET A 65 -9.47 5.95 -33.31
N TYR A 66 -8.78 5.47 -32.26
CA TYR A 66 -7.56 4.67 -32.45
C TYR A 66 -7.83 3.32 -33.14
N LYS A 67 -8.94 2.65 -32.83
CA LYS A 67 -9.30 1.40 -33.51
C LYS A 67 -9.61 1.62 -34.98
N GLN A 68 -10.29 2.72 -35.32
CA GLN A 68 -10.52 3.09 -36.72
C GLN A 68 -9.21 3.39 -37.44
N ALA A 69 -8.29 4.13 -36.80
CA ALA A 69 -6.96 4.38 -37.35
C ALA A 69 -6.20 3.06 -37.62
N LEU A 70 -6.23 2.12 -36.67
CA LEU A 70 -5.58 0.81 -36.81
C LEU A 70 -6.19 -0.04 -37.94
N GLN A 71 -7.51 0.01 -38.13
CA GLN A 71 -8.19 -0.67 -39.24
C GLN A 71 -7.73 -0.10 -40.58
N LEU A 72 -7.66 1.23 -40.71
CA LEU A 72 -7.16 1.88 -41.91
C LEU A 72 -5.70 1.53 -42.18
N CYS A 73 -4.84 1.49 -41.16
CA CYS A 73 -3.45 1.06 -41.30
C CYS A 73 -3.30 -0.36 -41.87
N LYS A 74 -4.22 -1.29 -41.57
CA LYS A 74 -4.21 -2.66 -42.11
C LYS A 74 -4.57 -2.75 -43.59
N THR A 75 -5.34 -1.79 -44.10
CA THR A 75 -5.75 -1.74 -45.51
C THR A 75 -4.67 -1.17 -46.43
N ILE A 76 -3.62 -0.56 -45.86
CA ILE A 76 -2.49 0.01 -46.61
C ILE A 76 -1.50 -1.12 -46.97
N PRO A 77 -1.15 -1.33 -48.25
CA PRO A 77 -0.16 -2.34 -48.63
C PRO A 77 1.21 -1.99 -48.05
N LYS A 78 1.82 -2.94 -47.34
CA LYS A 78 3.19 -2.80 -46.81
C LYS A 78 4.16 -2.65 -47.98
N GLN A 79 4.61 -1.44 -48.28
CA GLN A 79 5.68 -1.24 -49.26
C GLN A 79 6.98 -1.85 -48.71
N THR A 80 7.38 -2.98 -49.27
CA THR A 80 8.74 -3.51 -49.14
C THR A 80 9.69 -2.59 -49.87
N THR A 81 10.44 -1.76 -49.15
CA THR A 81 11.61 -1.08 -49.71
C THR A 81 12.73 -2.11 -49.91
N PRO A 82 13.39 -2.17 -51.08
CA PRO A 82 14.53 -3.07 -51.27
C PRO A 82 15.72 -2.53 -50.49
N VAL A 83 16.35 -3.40 -49.70
CA VAL A 83 17.58 -3.12 -48.96
C VAL A 83 18.73 -2.97 -49.96
N SER A 84 19.08 -1.73 -50.33
CA SER A 84 20.37 -1.44 -50.93
C SER A 84 21.43 -1.37 -49.82
N ARG A 85 22.37 -2.33 -49.86
CA ARG A 85 23.54 -2.39 -48.99
C ARG A 85 24.43 -1.17 -49.21
N SER A 86 24.70 -0.41 -48.15
CA SER A 86 25.97 0.32 -48.02
C SER A 86 26.33 0.55 -46.54
N SER A 87 27.32 -0.22 -46.10
CA SER A 87 28.35 0.03 -45.08
C SER A 87 28.05 0.96 -43.88
N VAL A 88 28.02 0.28 -42.73
CA VAL A 88 28.31 0.69 -41.34
C VAL A 88 29.31 1.85 -41.18
N THR A 89 28.90 2.90 -40.46
CA THR A 89 29.67 3.50 -39.35
C THR A 89 28.70 4.03 -38.28
N SER A 90 29.01 3.70 -37.03
CA SER A 90 28.19 3.88 -35.84
C SER A 90 28.50 5.19 -35.12
N SER A 91 27.49 6.02 -34.87
CA SER A 91 27.51 7.02 -33.79
C SER A 91 26.12 7.16 -33.18
N ASN A 92 25.98 6.67 -31.94
CA ASN A 92 24.83 6.86 -31.08
C ASN A 92 24.79 8.31 -30.57
N MET A 93 23.82 9.10 -31.02
CA MET A 93 23.27 10.25 -30.31
C MET A 93 21.76 10.31 -30.60
N PRO A 94 20.92 10.72 -29.64
CA PRO A 94 19.48 10.81 -29.85
C PRO A 94 19.21 11.99 -30.78
N SER A 95 18.74 11.72 -32.00
CA SER A 95 18.43 12.76 -32.97
C SER A 95 17.12 13.46 -32.59
N SER A 96 17.23 14.78 -32.42
CA SER A 96 16.13 15.72 -32.42
C SER A 96 15.23 15.53 -33.65
N PRO A 97 13.92 15.80 -33.56
CA PRO A 97 12.96 15.51 -34.61
C PRO A 97 13.00 16.64 -35.65
N ASN A 98 13.91 16.56 -36.61
CA ASN A 98 13.78 17.31 -37.86
C ASN A 98 14.61 16.63 -38.95
N SER A 99 14.00 15.69 -39.65
CA SER A 99 14.25 15.51 -41.08
C SER A 99 13.08 14.75 -41.71
N LEU A 100 12.47 15.38 -42.71
CA LEU A 100 11.44 14.82 -43.56
C LEU A 100 11.99 13.58 -44.29
N ASN A 101 11.36 12.42 -44.08
CA ASN A 101 11.01 11.47 -45.13
C ASN A 101 10.24 10.28 -44.52
N GLY A 102 8.95 10.20 -44.83
CA GLY A 102 8.06 9.06 -44.55
C GLY A 102 7.60 8.97 -43.10
N SER A 103 6.63 9.80 -42.69
CA SER A 103 5.85 9.52 -41.48
C SER A 103 5.20 8.15 -41.70
N THR A 104 5.73 7.11 -41.08
CA THR A 104 5.10 5.79 -41.07
C THR A 104 4.38 5.74 -39.74
N ILE A 105 3.04 5.70 -39.76
CA ILE A 105 2.27 5.51 -38.53
C ILE A 105 2.76 4.20 -37.93
N ASN A 106 3.41 4.28 -36.77
CA ASN A 106 3.91 3.09 -36.10
C ASN A 106 2.70 2.35 -35.53
N GLU A 107 2.31 1.25 -36.20
CA GLU A 107 1.18 0.39 -35.79
C GLU A 107 1.30 -0.01 -34.31
N ASN A 108 2.53 -0.23 -33.83
CA ASN A 108 2.80 -0.60 -32.45
C ASN A 108 2.52 0.54 -31.46
N GLU A 109 2.76 1.79 -31.86
CA GLU A 109 2.50 2.96 -31.02
C GLU A 109 0.99 3.18 -30.87
N VAL A 110 0.21 3.00 -31.95
CA VAL A 110 -1.26 3.08 -31.89
C VAL A 110 -1.83 1.97 -31.00
N LYS A 111 -1.32 0.73 -31.11
CA LYS A 111 -1.70 -0.37 -30.19
C LYS A 111 -1.36 -0.03 -28.74
N PHE A 112 -0.22 0.61 -28.49
CA PHE A 112 0.16 1.04 -27.15
C PHE A 112 -0.78 2.13 -26.62
N LYS A 113 -1.19 3.11 -27.44
CA LYS A 113 -2.19 4.13 -27.07
C LYS A 113 -3.56 3.50 -26.75
N ILE A 114 -4.00 2.52 -27.53
CA ILE A 114 -5.21 1.72 -27.24
C ILE A 114 -5.07 1.03 -25.88
N CYS A 115 -3.92 0.38 -25.61
CA CYS A 115 -3.63 -0.22 -24.32
C CYS A 115 -3.74 0.78 -23.17
N LEU A 116 -3.15 1.99 -23.30
CA LEU A 116 -3.22 3.02 -22.27
C LEU A 116 -4.67 3.44 -21.95
N CYS A 117 -5.53 3.52 -22.97
CA CYS A 117 -6.94 3.81 -22.76
C CYS A 117 -7.64 2.70 -21.97
N TYR A 118 -7.40 1.43 -22.30
CA TYR A 118 -7.95 0.30 -21.54
C TYR A 118 -7.42 0.25 -20.11
N CYS A 119 -6.14 0.59 -19.88
CA CYS A 119 -5.57 0.71 -18.54
C CYS A 119 -6.34 1.75 -17.71
N LYS A 120 -6.61 2.95 -18.25
CA LYS A 120 -7.38 3.98 -17.54
C LYS A 120 -8.85 3.58 -17.31
N LEU A 121 -9.42 2.71 -18.15
CA LEU A 121 -10.78 2.15 -17.97
C LEU A 121 -10.83 0.92 -17.04
N ASN A 122 -9.70 0.48 -16.47
CA ASN A 122 -9.57 -0.76 -15.69
C ASN A 122 -9.91 -2.05 -16.46
N GLU A 123 -9.84 -2.04 -17.79
CA GLU A 123 -10.08 -3.20 -18.67
C GLU A 123 -8.78 -3.99 -18.95
N ASN A 124 -8.18 -4.56 -17.90
CA ASN A 124 -6.83 -5.17 -17.95
C ASN A 124 -6.67 -6.29 -18.98
N ARG A 125 -7.72 -7.12 -19.19
CA ARG A 125 -7.68 -8.24 -20.14
C ARG A 125 -7.58 -7.76 -21.59
N ALA A 126 -8.31 -6.69 -21.93
CA ALA A 126 -8.26 -6.09 -23.26
C ALA A 126 -6.91 -5.38 -23.49
N ALA A 127 -6.40 -4.68 -22.48
CA ALA A 127 -5.08 -4.06 -22.52
C ALA A 127 -3.95 -5.08 -22.80
N LEU A 128 -3.97 -6.23 -22.12
CA LEU A 128 -2.99 -7.30 -22.34
C LEU A 128 -3.05 -7.86 -23.77
N ALA A 129 -4.24 -8.11 -24.30
CA ALA A 129 -4.40 -8.64 -25.66
C ALA A 129 -3.79 -7.72 -26.73
N GLU A 130 -3.92 -6.40 -26.57
CA GLU A 130 -3.30 -5.43 -27.48
C GLU A 130 -1.77 -5.41 -27.35
N MET A 131 -1.25 -5.53 -26.12
CA MET A 131 0.19 -5.55 -25.87
C MET A 131 0.88 -6.84 -26.34
N ASP A 132 0.20 -7.98 -26.25
CA ASP A 132 0.69 -9.26 -26.80
C ASP A 132 0.81 -9.20 -28.33
N GLY A 133 0.00 -8.36 -28.98
CA GLY A 133 0.10 -8.06 -30.41
C GLY A 133 1.33 -7.24 -30.82
N ILE A 134 2.11 -6.72 -29.87
CA ILE A 134 3.35 -5.96 -30.11
C ILE A 134 4.56 -6.90 -29.92
N PRO A 135 5.41 -7.11 -30.94
CA PRO A 135 6.56 -8.00 -30.83
C PRO A 135 7.61 -7.44 -29.86
N SER A 136 8.26 -8.30 -29.08
CA SER A 136 9.22 -7.90 -28.03
C SER A 136 10.35 -6.98 -28.51
N LYS A 137 10.85 -7.18 -29.73
CA LYS A 137 11.91 -6.36 -30.34
C LYS A 137 11.48 -4.91 -30.65
N ALA A 138 10.18 -4.66 -30.82
CA ALA A 138 9.64 -3.34 -31.14
C ALA A 138 9.16 -2.57 -29.90
N ARG A 139 9.24 -3.17 -28.71
CA ARG A 139 8.75 -2.54 -27.47
C ARG A 139 9.75 -1.53 -26.93
N THR A 140 9.26 -0.32 -26.68
CA THR A 140 9.99 0.73 -25.96
C THR A 140 10.07 0.42 -24.47
N LEU A 141 10.92 1.15 -23.74
CA LEU A 141 11.03 1.06 -22.28
C LEU A 141 9.67 1.23 -21.59
N ARG A 142 8.91 2.24 -22.02
CA ARG A 142 7.58 2.54 -21.49
C ARG A 142 6.58 1.42 -21.77
N MET A 143 6.60 0.84 -22.97
CA MET A 143 5.76 -0.32 -23.33
C MET A 143 6.05 -1.52 -22.43
N ASN A 144 7.33 -1.85 -22.21
CA ASN A 144 7.71 -2.97 -21.34
C ASN A 144 7.33 -2.73 -19.88
N LEU A 145 7.44 -1.50 -19.38
CA LEU A 145 7.06 -1.15 -18.01
C LEU A 145 5.55 -1.33 -17.80
N VAL A 146 4.73 -0.82 -18.72
CA VAL A 146 3.26 -0.97 -18.67
C VAL A 146 2.85 -2.44 -18.81
N LEU A 147 3.47 -3.19 -19.73
CA LEU A 147 3.23 -4.62 -19.87
C LEU A 147 3.57 -5.38 -18.58
N GLY A 148 4.71 -5.07 -17.96
CA GLY A 148 5.11 -5.63 -16.68
C GLY A 148 4.05 -5.40 -15.59
N LYS A 149 3.51 -4.18 -15.50
CA LYS A 149 2.43 -3.81 -14.55
C LYS A 149 1.14 -4.57 -14.84
N LEU A 150 0.71 -4.67 -16.10
CA LEU A 150 -0.50 -5.40 -16.49
C LEU A 150 -0.42 -6.91 -16.23
N LEU A 151 0.74 -7.51 -16.55
CA LEU A 151 0.99 -8.93 -16.27
C LEU A 151 1.00 -9.20 -14.77
N ARG A 152 1.51 -8.26 -13.97
CA ARG A 152 1.49 -8.32 -12.51
C ARG A 152 0.05 -8.27 -11.97
N ILE A 153 -0.79 -7.40 -12.51
CA ILE A 153 -2.22 -7.36 -12.15
C ILE A 153 -2.93 -8.67 -12.52
N SER A 154 -2.59 -9.24 -13.67
CA SER A 154 -3.19 -10.47 -14.17
C SER A 154 -2.55 -11.76 -13.61
N ARG A 155 -1.74 -11.67 -12.55
CA ARG A 155 -1.07 -12.79 -11.85
C ARG A 155 -0.09 -13.62 -12.72
N HIS A 156 0.39 -13.08 -13.83
CA HIS A 156 1.38 -13.72 -14.69
C HIS A 156 2.82 -13.34 -14.25
N ASN A 157 3.20 -13.76 -13.04
CA ASN A 157 4.44 -13.31 -12.38
C ASN A 157 5.71 -13.57 -13.19
N ARG A 158 5.86 -14.75 -13.80
CA ARG A 158 7.06 -15.10 -14.59
C ARG A 158 7.26 -14.20 -15.81
N ALA A 159 6.16 -13.88 -16.50
CA ALA A 159 6.20 -12.99 -17.66
C ALA A 159 6.47 -11.54 -17.24
N SER A 160 5.85 -11.10 -16.13
CA SER A 160 6.09 -9.79 -15.53
C SER A 160 7.57 -9.58 -15.18
N ILE A 161 8.21 -10.57 -14.53
CA ILE A 161 9.65 -10.53 -14.23
C ILE A 161 10.48 -10.35 -15.50
N ALA A 162 10.16 -11.07 -16.59
CA ALA A 162 10.90 -10.93 -17.85
C ALA A 162 10.82 -9.49 -18.41
N CYS A 163 9.63 -8.88 -18.41
CA CYS A 163 9.43 -7.51 -18.87
C CYS A 163 10.20 -6.48 -18.02
N TYR A 164 10.18 -6.62 -16.69
CA TYR A 164 10.94 -5.72 -15.82
C TYR A 164 12.46 -5.90 -15.96
N ARG A 165 12.94 -7.14 -16.17
CA ARG A 165 14.36 -7.39 -16.47
C ARG A 165 14.77 -6.72 -17.77
N ASP A 166 13.93 -6.76 -18.80
CA ASP A 166 14.18 -6.06 -20.07
C ASP A 166 14.22 -4.53 -19.88
N CYS A 167 13.36 -3.97 -19.01
CA CYS A 167 13.39 -2.55 -18.67
C CYS A 167 14.74 -2.16 -18.04
N ILE A 168 15.23 -2.94 -17.08
CA ILE A 168 16.49 -2.67 -16.37
C ILE A 168 17.70 -2.79 -17.31
N ARG A 169 17.68 -3.74 -18.24
CA ARG A 169 18.74 -3.87 -19.27
C ARG A 169 18.82 -2.65 -20.18
N GLN A 170 17.68 -2.01 -20.47
CA GLN A 170 17.63 -0.79 -21.29
C GLN A 170 18.03 0.45 -20.46
N CYS A 171 17.51 0.57 -19.24
CA CYS A 171 17.83 1.67 -18.33
C CYS A 171 17.84 1.18 -16.87
N PRO A 172 19.00 1.21 -16.18
CA PRO A 172 19.13 0.69 -14.82
C PRO A 172 18.43 1.57 -13.77
N TYR A 173 18.06 2.81 -14.11
CA TYR A 173 17.45 3.79 -13.19
C TYR A 173 15.93 3.69 -13.07
N VAL A 174 15.29 2.66 -13.65
CA VAL A 174 13.85 2.44 -13.53
C VAL A 174 13.53 1.83 -12.16
N LEU A 175 13.48 2.68 -11.12
CA LEU A 175 13.27 2.28 -9.72
C LEU A 175 11.93 1.54 -9.51
N GLU A 176 10.90 1.88 -10.28
CA GLU A 176 9.61 1.17 -10.27
C GLU A 176 9.74 -0.30 -10.70
N ALA A 177 10.63 -0.60 -11.65
CA ALA A 177 10.88 -1.96 -12.09
C ALA A 177 11.71 -2.72 -11.04
N ILE A 178 12.66 -2.05 -10.37
CA ILE A 178 13.46 -2.63 -9.28
C ILE A 178 12.56 -3.02 -8.11
N SER A 179 11.73 -2.09 -7.62
CA SER A 179 10.77 -2.36 -6.53
C SER A 179 9.79 -3.47 -6.90
N ALA A 180 9.25 -3.46 -8.13
CA ALA A 180 8.36 -4.53 -8.58
C ALA A 180 9.06 -5.91 -8.66
N LEU A 181 10.33 -5.97 -9.09
CA LEU A 181 11.11 -7.22 -9.10
C LEU A 181 11.42 -7.74 -7.69
N ALA A 182 11.75 -6.84 -6.77
CA ALA A 182 11.95 -7.18 -5.36
C ALA A 182 10.67 -7.79 -4.76
N GLU A 183 9.52 -7.15 -4.97
CA GLU A 183 8.21 -7.66 -4.53
C GLU A 183 7.81 -9.00 -5.17
N LEU A 184 8.32 -9.30 -6.37
CA LEU A 184 8.12 -10.59 -7.05
C LEU A 184 9.11 -11.67 -6.58
N GLY A 185 9.99 -11.37 -5.62
CA GLY A 185 10.92 -12.31 -4.98
C GLY A 185 12.22 -12.55 -5.74
N VAL A 186 12.62 -11.65 -6.65
CA VAL A 186 13.92 -11.76 -7.34
C VAL A 186 15.03 -11.30 -6.41
N SER A 187 16.11 -12.09 -6.31
CA SER A 187 17.22 -11.77 -5.41
C SER A 187 17.96 -10.50 -5.85
N ALA A 188 18.53 -9.76 -4.89
CA ALA A 188 19.32 -8.57 -5.18
C ALA A 188 20.48 -8.89 -6.16
N LYS A 189 21.16 -10.03 -5.98
CA LYS A 189 22.24 -10.47 -6.87
C LYS A 189 21.78 -10.59 -8.32
N ASP A 190 20.62 -11.19 -8.55
CA ASP A 190 20.08 -11.37 -9.91
C ASP A 190 19.69 -10.04 -10.55
N ILE A 191 19.23 -9.05 -9.77
CA ILE A 191 18.92 -7.72 -10.26
C ILE A 191 20.21 -6.97 -10.62
N LEU A 192 21.20 -7.02 -9.73
CA LEU A 192 22.49 -6.33 -9.92
C LEU A 192 23.28 -6.85 -11.13
N VAL A 193 23.17 -8.14 -11.46
CA VAL A 193 23.79 -8.71 -12.68
C VAL A 193 23.23 -8.09 -13.97
N LEU A 194 22.00 -7.57 -13.93
CA LEU A 194 21.37 -6.93 -15.09
C LEU A 194 21.87 -5.50 -15.33
N PHE A 195 22.52 -4.90 -14.35
CA PHE A 195 23.14 -3.60 -14.55
C PHE A 195 24.28 -3.73 -15.54
N PRO A 196 24.41 -2.78 -16.49
CA PRO A 196 25.50 -2.81 -17.43
C PRO A 196 26.83 -2.78 -16.65
N GLN A 197 27.59 -3.87 -16.74
CA GLN A 197 28.96 -3.94 -16.26
C GLN A 197 29.73 -2.89 -17.06
N THR A 198 30.09 -1.76 -16.44
CA THR A 198 30.77 -0.65 -17.14
C THR A 198 31.96 -1.19 -17.94
N PRO A 199 32.07 -0.87 -19.25
CA PRO A 199 32.95 0.24 -19.61
C PRO A 199 32.51 1.01 -20.88
N ASN A 200 32.52 2.36 -20.86
CA ASN A 200 33.35 3.18 -21.76
C ASN A 200 32.95 4.67 -21.83
N ARG A 201 34.01 5.48 -21.68
CA ARG A 201 34.40 6.66 -22.48
C ARG A 201 33.35 7.75 -22.73
N GLY A 202 33.57 8.84 -21.97
CA GLY A 202 33.54 10.18 -22.56
C GLY A 202 32.35 11.02 -22.17
N ARG A 203 32.24 11.41 -20.89
CA ARG A 203 31.91 12.79 -20.49
C ARG A 203 31.97 12.97 -18.96
N LEU A 204 32.79 13.95 -18.58
CA LEU A 204 33.00 14.67 -17.31
C LEU A 204 33.35 13.90 -16.01
N PRO A 205 34.39 14.37 -15.27
CA PRO A 205 34.76 13.80 -13.97
C PRO A 205 33.94 14.43 -12.84
N LEU A 206 32.88 13.75 -12.42
CA LEU A 206 32.33 13.87 -11.06
C LEU A 206 32.06 12.44 -10.54
N ASP A 207 32.93 11.91 -9.70
CA ASP A 207 32.69 10.79 -8.75
C ASP A 207 31.82 9.60 -9.23
N HIS A 208 32.06 9.07 -10.44
CA HIS A 208 31.26 7.98 -11.03
C HIS A 208 31.38 6.62 -10.30
N SER A 209 32.33 6.46 -9.38
CA SER A 209 32.46 5.27 -8.51
C SER A 209 31.30 5.17 -7.50
N ASP A 210 30.68 6.31 -7.21
CA ASP A 210 29.86 6.51 -6.02
C ASP A 210 28.36 6.57 -6.36
N THR A 211 28.01 6.95 -7.59
CA THR A 211 26.66 6.89 -8.16
C THR A 211 26.13 5.47 -8.37
N GLY A 212 27.00 4.46 -8.52
CA GLY A 212 26.57 3.05 -8.56
C GLY A 212 26.26 2.49 -7.17
N ARG A 213 27.05 2.89 -6.16
CA ARG A 213 26.97 2.31 -4.81
C ARG A 213 25.62 2.56 -4.14
N TRP A 214 25.07 3.77 -4.26
CA TRP A 214 23.76 4.04 -3.66
C TRP A 214 22.63 3.25 -4.34
N LEU A 215 22.69 3.03 -5.65
CA LEU A 215 21.69 2.24 -6.37
C LEU A 215 21.78 0.76 -5.97
N HIS A 216 23.00 0.25 -5.77
CA HIS A 216 23.20 -1.11 -5.24
C HIS A 216 22.58 -1.25 -3.85
N ARG A 217 22.87 -0.31 -2.94
CA ARG A 217 22.26 -0.27 -1.60
C ARG A 217 20.74 -0.15 -1.65
N TYR A 218 20.20 0.64 -2.58
CA TYR A 218 18.75 0.75 -2.77
C TYR A 218 18.11 -0.58 -3.20
N VAL A 219 18.74 -1.30 -4.13
CA VAL A 219 18.28 -2.62 -4.57
C VAL A 219 18.37 -3.62 -3.42
N GLU A 220 19.47 -3.63 -2.66
CA GLU A 220 19.63 -4.46 -1.47
C GLU A 220 18.53 -4.17 -0.44
N ALA A 221 18.28 -2.89 -0.14
CA ALA A 221 17.27 -2.47 0.82
C ALA A 221 15.85 -2.89 0.40
N GLN A 222 15.47 -2.68 -0.87
CA GLN A 222 14.16 -3.09 -1.40
C GLN A 222 13.99 -4.61 -1.37
N CYS A 223 15.03 -5.38 -1.73
CA CYS A 223 15.00 -6.83 -1.64
C CYS A 223 14.90 -7.33 -0.20
N CYS A 224 15.62 -6.71 0.75
CA CYS A 224 15.52 -7.02 2.18
C CYS A 224 14.10 -6.79 2.72
N ILE A 225 13.46 -5.66 2.36
CA ILE A 225 12.05 -5.41 2.70
C ILE A 225 11.16 -6.52 2.13
N ALA A 226 11.32 -6.87 0.86
CA ALA A 226 10.51 -7.89 0.21
C ALA A 226 10.72 -9.30 0.79
N SER A 227 11.92 -9.61 1.30
CA SER A 227 12.22 -10.87 1.99
C SER A 227 11.84 -10.89 3.47
N ASN A 228 11.13 -9.86 3.97
CA ASN A 228 10.77 -9.68 5.38
C ASN A 228 11.97 -9.51 6.34
N ASP A 229 13.16 -9.19 5.83
CA ASP A 229 14.31 -8.79 6.64
C ASP A 229 14.30 -7.26 6.81
N TYR A 230 13.43 -6.81 7.71
CA TYR A 230 13.21 -5.39 7.93
C TYR A 230 14.41 -4.70 8.59
N LYS A 231 15.20 -5.40 9.40
CA LYS A 231 16.37 -4.83 10.07
C LYS A 231 17.46 -4.48 9.05
N GLY A 232 17.84 -5.43 8.20
CA GLY A 232 18.80 -5.17 7.13
C GLY A 232 18.29 -4.13 6.12
N GLY A 233 16.98 -4.09 5.87
CA GLY A 233 16.34 -3.05 5.05
C GLY A 233 16.50 -1.64 5.64
N LEU A 234 16.20 -1.48 6.93
CA LEU A 234 16.33 -0.20 7.63
C LEU A 234 17.78 0.27 7.72
N ASP A 235 18.73 -0.63 8.01
CA ASP A 235 20.15 -0.27 8.07
C ASP A 235 20.64 0.28 6.73
N ASN A 236 20.30 -0.39 5.62
CA ASN A 236 20.66 0.07 4.28
C ASN A 236 19.98 1.41 3.91
N PHE A 237 18.70 1.60 4.26
CA PHE A 237 18.03 2.89 4.02
C PHE A 237 18.55 4.01 4.92
N SER A 238 18.99 3.71 6.13
CA SER A 238 19.61 4.68 7.03
C SER A 238 20.96 5.17 6.49
N GLU A 239 21.78 4.26 5.91
CA GLU A 239 23.02 4.61 5.22
C GLU A 239 22.73 5.52 4.00
N LEU A 240 21.70 5.19 3.23
CA LEU A 240 21.25 6.02 2.11
C LEU A 240 20.75 7.40 2.56
N LEU A 241 20.04 7.48 3.68
CA LEU A 241 19.54 8.73 4.24
C LEU A 241 20.67 9.62 4.77
N GLN A 242 21.74 9.04 5.33
CA GLN A 242 22.95 9.79 5.72
C GLN A 242 23.61 10.45 4.51
N ARG A 243 23.62 9.75 3.36
CA ARG A 243 24.17 10.27 2.11
C ARG A 243 23.25 11.28 1.42
N PHE A 244 21.94 11.06 1.47
CA PHE A 244 20.91 11.90 0.87
C PHE A 244 19.94 12.41 1.94
N PRO A 245 20.34 13.43 2.73
CA PRO A 245 19.48 13.95 3.77
C PRO A 245 18.18 14.51 3.16
N ASN A 246 17.06 14.31 3.88
CA ASN A 246 15.72 14.82 3.52
C ASN A 246 15.14 14.27 2.21
N ASN A 247 15.60 13.11 1.73
CA ASN A 247 14.93 12.44 0.62
C ASN A 247 13.57 11.87 1.07
N VAL A 248 12.49 12.45 0.56
CA VAL A 248 11.10 12.07 0.86
C VAL A 248 10.82 10.60 0.60
N HIS A 249 11.27 10.04 -0.52
CA HIS A 249 11.01 8.65 -0.88
C HIS A 249 11.67 7.68 0.12
N ILE A 250 12.91 7.95 0.53
CA ILE A 250 13.63 7.08 1.48
C ILE A 250 12.98 7.15 2.86
N LEU A 251 12.64 8.37 3.33
CA LEU A 251 11.95 8.56 4.60
C LEU A 251 10.60 7.83 4.63
N LEU A 252 9.85 7.86 3.52
CA LEU A 252 8.59 7.14 3.38
C LEU A 252 8.75 5.62 3.45
N GLU A 253 9.74 5.04 2.76
CA GLU A 253 10.00 3.60 2.86
C GLU A 253 10.49 3.20 4.26
N ILE A 254 11.32 4.02 4.92
CA ILE A 254 11.70 3.81 6.33
C ILE A 254 10.46 3.81 7.23
N ALA A 255 9.63 4.85 7.13
CA ALA A 255 8.42 4.99 7.96
C ALA A 255 7.43 3.82 7.76
N LYS A 256 7.25 3.37 6.51
CA LYS A 256 6.47 2.18 6.18
C LYS A 256 7.04 0.91 6.81
N VAL A 257 8.36 0.71 6.75
CA VAL A 257 8.99 -0.47 7.36
C VAL A 257 8.90 -0.43 8.88
N GLU A 258 9.14 0.72 9.49
CA GLU A 258 8.97 0.92 10.94
C GLU A 258 7.52 0.65 11.38
N ALA A 259 6.53 1.05 10.57
CA ALA A 259 5.12 0.73 10.77
C ALA A 259 4.85 -0.78 10.75
N ILE A 260 5.44 -1.52 9.80
CA ILE A 260 5.30 -2.99 9.71
C ILE A 260 5.96 -3.69 10.91
N ILE A 261 7.16 -3.23 11.30
CA ILE A 261 7.84 -3.73 12.52
C ILE A 261 7.00 -3.41 13.76
N GLY A 262 6.24 -2.31 13.76
CA GLY A 262 5.43 -1.80 14.86
C GLY A 262 6.16 -0.84 15.78
N ARG A 263 7.25 -0.21 15.30
CA ARG A 263 7.91 0.92 15.96
C ARG A 263 7.12 2.20 15.65
N ASN A 264 5.94 2.29 16.24
CA ASN A 264 4.94 3.30 15.88
C ASN A 264 5.43 4.73 16.13
N ASP A 265 6.20 4.98 17.19
CA ASP A 265 6.67 6.33 17.55
C ASP A 265 7.75 6.83 16.56
N GLU A 266 8.71 5.98 16.20
CA GLU A 266 9.72 6.28 15.16
C GLU A 266 9.05 6.53 13.80
N ALA A 267 8.07 5.69 13.44
CA ALA A 267 7.32 5.84 12.20
C ALA A 267 6.54 7.17 12.14
N ILE A 268 5.85 7.56 13.22
CA ILE A 268 5.12 8.83 13.30
C ILE A 268 6.09 10.01 13.09
N MET A 269 7.24 10.02 13.76
CA MET A 269 8.23 11.09 13.59
C MET A 269 8.72 11.19 12.14
N ASN A 270 8.97 10.07 11.48
CA ASN A 270 9.40 10.06 10.08
C ASN A 270 8.29 10.52 9.12
N PHE A 271 7.03 10.14 9.35
CA PHE A 271 5.89 10.63 8.57
C PHE A 271 5.67 12.14 8.75
N GLU A 272 5.76 12.65 9.98
CA GLU A 272 5.66 14.08 10.28
C GLU A 272 6.82 14.86 9.63
N LYS A 273 8.03 14.29 9.64
CA LYS A 273 9.18 14.86 8.93
C LYS A 273 8.97 14.89 7.42
N VAL A 274 8.38 13.85 6.83
CA VAL A 274 8.05 13.86 5.39
C VAL A 274 7.06 14.99 5.08
N ARG A 275 6.01 15.15 5.88
CA ARG A 275 4.99 16.19 5.67
C ARG A 275 5.51 17.61 5.87
N SER A 276 6.52 17.80 6.71
CA SER A 276 7.16 19.12 6.86
C SER A 276 8.04 19.49 5.68
N ILE A 277 8.61 18.49 4.98
CA ILE A 277 9.38 18.69 3.75
C ILE A 277 8.45 18.88 2.55
N ASP A 278 7.44 18.01 2.41
CA ASP A 278 6.47 18.05 1.32
C ASP A 278 5.04 17.84 1.86
N PRO A 279 4.26 18.93 2.00
CA PRO A 279 2.88 18.88 2.47
C PRO A 279 1.91 18.13 1.55
N TYR A 280 2.26 17.93 0.27
CA TYR A 280 1.37 17.37 -0.75
C TYR A 280 1.55 15.85 -0.95
N VAL A 281 2.38 15.21 -0.12
CA VAL A 281 2.60 13.76 -0.19
C VAL A 281 1.34 12.99 0.20
N MET A 282 0.90 12.12 -0.71
CA MET A 282 -0.25 11.22 -0.49
C MET A 282 0.15 9.76 -0.23
N THR A 283 1.35 9.36 -0.63
CA THR A 283 1.83 7.98 -0.55
C THR A 283 2.06 7.54 0.90
N TYR A 284 1.55 6.36 1.28
CA TYR A 284 1.63 5.76 2.62
C TYR A 284 0.96 6.55 3.75
N MET A 285 0.11 7.54 3.41
CA MET A 285 -0.65 8.30 4.42
C MET A 285 -1.78 7.47 5.06
N ASP A 286 -2.23 6.42 4.37
CA ASP A 286 -3.09 5.35 4.90
C ASP A 286 -2.40 4.57 6.03
N GLU A 287 -1.12 4.23 5.85
CA GLU A 287 -0.33 3.58 6.91
C GLU A 287 -0.12 4.53 8.10
N TYR A 288 0.17 5.81 7.84
CA TYR A 288 0.26 6.82 8.90
C TYR A 288 -1.05 6.94 9.69
N ALA A 289 -2.20 7.00 9.01
CA ALA A 289 -3.50 7.04 9.66
C ALA A 289 -3.78 5.79 10.52
N MET A 290 -3.38 4.60 10.05
CA MET A 290 -3.49 3.36 10.81
C MET A 290 -2.67 3.39 12.10
N ILE A 291 -1.49 4.01 12.07
CA ILE A 291 -0.64 4.18 13.26
C ILE A 291 -1.22 5.22 14.22
N LEU A 292 -1.69 6.36 13.72
CA LEU A 292 -2.37 7.38 14.52
C LEU A 292 -3.60 6.80 15.23
N LYS A 293 -4.37 5.95 14.54
CA LYS A 293 -5.46 5.17 15.15
C LYS A 293 -4.94 4.27 16.26
N ALA A 294 -3.87 3.52 16.04
CA ALA A 294 -3.31 2.60 17.02
C ALA A 294 -2.83 3.33 18.29
N LYS A 295 -2.34 4.57 18.15
CA LYS A 295 -1.91 5.44 19.25
C LYS A 295 -3.03 6.31 19.84
N SER A 296 -4.25 6.23 19.31
CA SER A 296 -5.39 7.06 19.71
C SER A 296 -5.11 8.58 19.62
N GLU A 297 -4.38 9.03 18.59
CA GLU A 297 -4.13 10.46 18.33
C GLU A 297 -5.16 11.05 17.34
N HIS A 298 -6.38 11.27 17.82
CA HIS A 298 -7.54 11.67 17.00
C HIS A 298 -7.41 13.05 16.38
N SER A 299 -6.83 13.98 17.13
CA SER A 299 -6.67 15.37 16.68
C SER A 299 -5.78 15.44 15.44
N LYS A 300 -4.66 14.70 15.42
CA LYS A 300 -3.77 14.60 14.27
C LYS A 300 -4.42 13.84 13.12
N LEU A 301 -5.15 12.76 13.41
CA LEU A 301 -5.89 12.00 12.39
C LEU A 301 -6.93 12.86 11.66
N ASN A 302 -7.69 13.68 12.39
CA ASN A 302 -8.67 14.60 11.79
C ASN A 302 -8.01 15.62 10.86
N LYS A 303 -6.90 16.23 11.32
CA LYS A 303 -6.10 17.17 10.51
C LYS A 303 -5.57 16.48 9.25
N LEU A 304 -5.02 15.28 9.38
CA LEU A 304 -4.53 14.48 8.26
C LEU A 304 -5.63 14.25 7.22
N VAL A 305 -6.81 13.80 7.64
CA VAL A 305 -7.94 13.54 6.72
C VAL A 305 -8.37 14.82 6.00
N HIS A 306 -8.48 15.94 6.71
CA HIS A 306 -8.82 17.23 6.11
C HIS A 306 -7.79 17.65 5.05
N ASP A 307 -6.49 17.59 5.39
CA ASP A 307 -5.41 17.95 4.46
C ASP A 307 -5.45 17.06 3.20
N LEU A 308 -5.63 15.74 3.36
CA LEU A 308 -5.67 14.80 2.25
C LEU A 308 -6.88 15.02 1.32
N LEU A 309 -8.03 15.42 1.87
CA LEU A 309 -9.23 15.76 1.10
C LEU A 309 -9.04 17.03 0.27
N VAL A 310 -8.31 18.02 0.77
CA VAL A 310 -8.01 19.25 0.03
C VAL A 310 -7.09 18.96 -1.16
N ILE A 311 -6.15 18.01 -1.02
CA ILE A 311 -5.16 17.68 -2.06
C ILE A 311 -5.79 16.87 -3.20
N ASP A 312 -6.27 15.65 -2.93
CA ASP A 312 -6.90 14.80 -3.95
C ASP A 312 -7.88 13.78 -3.34
N PRO A 313 -9.20 14.05 -3.40
CA PRO A 313 -10.24 13.13 -2.91
C PRO A 313 -10.34 11.80 -3.67
N LYS A 314 -9.77 11.69 -4.87
CA LYS A 314 -9.90 10.52 -5.75
C LYS A 314 -8.79 9.49 -5.54
N ARG A 315 -7.93 9.66 -4.55
CA ARG A 315 -6.88 8.70 -4.20
C ARG A 315 -7.38 7.57 -3.30
N VAL A 316 -6.75 6.41 -3.42
CA VAL A 316 -7.12 5.21 -2.64
C VAL A 316 -6.77 5.36 -1.17
N GLU A 317 -5.65 6.03 -0.90
CA GLU A 317 -5.13 6.32 0.43
C GLU A 317 -6.13 7.18 1.22
N VAL A 318 -6.80 8.13 0.56
CA VAL A 318 -7.83 8.99 1.19
C VAL A 318 -9.06 8.19 1.60
N SER A 319 -9.46 7.22 0.78
CA SER A 319 -10.61 6.36 1.13
C SER A 319 -10.31 5.49 2.36
N VAL A 320 -9.08 5.01 2.52
CA VAL A 320 -8.67 4.26 3.74
C VAL A 320 -8.58 5.18 4.95
N THR A 321 -7.96 6.36 4.84
CA THR A 321 -7.88 7.31 5.97
C THR A 321 -9.26 7.78 6.43
N LEU A 322 -10.20 8.02 5.52
CA LEU A 322 -11.61 8.26 5.85
C LEU A 322 -12.23 7.07 6.59
N SER A 323 -11.97 5.85 6.11
CA SER A 323 -12.45 4.63 6.78
C SER A 323 -11.92 4.53 8.22
N VAL A 324 -10.66 4.89 8.47
CA VAL A 324 -10.08 4.94 9.83
C VAL A 324 -10.84 5.92 10.71
N LEU A 325 -11.14 7.11 10.19
CA LEU A 325 -11.82 8.17 10.93
C LEU A 325 -13.26 7.80 11.29
N TRP A 326 -13.99 7.25 10.32
CA TRP A 326 -15.40 6.90 10.50
C TRP A 326 -15.62 5.65 11.35
N GLU A 327 -14.61 4.79 11.54
CA GLU A 327 -14.71 3.55 12.32
C GLU A 327 -15.31 3.76 13.72
N ARG A 328 -14.96 4.86 14.40
CA ARG A 328 -15.50 5.16 15.75
C ARG A 328 -16.89 5.79 15.72
N LYS A 329 -17.25 6.47 14.63
CA LYS A 329 -18.53 7.20 14.51
C LYS A 329 -19.63 6.29 13.95
N ASP A 330 -19.32 5.55 12.90
CA ASP A 330 -20.25 4.70 12.15
C ASP A 330 -19.47 3.63 11.38
N GLU A 331 -19.51 2.40 11.89
CA GLU A 331 -18.82 1.24 11.32
C GLU A 331 -19.30 0.91 9.90
N ASN A 332 -20.56 1.18 9.57
CA ASN A 332 -21.10 0.89 8.23
C ASN A 332 -20.59 1.88 7.19
N LYS A 333 -20.52 3.17 7.54
CA LYS A 333 -19.90 4.19 6.68
C LYS A 333 -18.42 3.93 6.50
N ALA A 334 -17.71 3.55 7.57
CA ALA A 334 -16.32 3.14 7.48
C ALA A 334 -16.13 1.99 6.48
N LEU A 335 -16.98 0.95 6.58
CA LEU A 335 -16.94 -0.19 5.66
C LEU A 335 -17.16 0.24 4.21
N ALA A 336 -18.10 1.15 3.94
CA ALA A 336 -18.34 1.67 2.59
C ALA A 336 -17.11 2.38 2.00
N TYR A 337 -16.36 3.12 2.81
CA TYR A 337 -15.10 3.77 2.39
C TYR A 337 -13.97 2.76 2.16
N ALA A 338 -13.83 1.74 3.01
CA ALA A 338 -12.88 0.64 2.78
C ALA A 338 -13.22 -0.13 1.49
N GLU A 339 -14.50 -0.37 1.20
CA GLU A 339 -14.94 -0.98 -0.05
C GLU A 339 -14.76 -0.07 -1.26
N LYS A 340 -14.87 1.24 -1.10
CA LYS A 340 -14.53 2.22 -2.14
C LYS A 340 -13.04 2.14 -2.49
N SER A 341 -12.17 2.06 -1.48
CA SER A 341 -10.71 1.86 -1.66
C SER A 341 -10.41 0.62 -2.52
N VAL A 342 -10.98 -0.54 -2.17
CA VAL A 342 -10.78 -1.80 -2.91
C VAL A 342 -11.37 -1.74 -4.33
N ARG A 343 -12.50 -1.04 -4.54
CA ARG A 343 -13.08 -0.85 -5.88
C ARG A 343 -12.21 0.02 -6.78
N MET A 344 -11.49 0.98 -6.20
CA MET A 344 -10.61 1.88 -6.94
C MET A 344 -9.28 1.20 -7.28
N ASP A 345 -8.69 0.48 -6.33
CA ASP A 345 -7.53 -0.38 -6.56
C ASP A 345 -7.69 -1.71 -5.82
N ASP A 346 -7.95 -2.77 -6.60
CA ASP A 346 -8.10 -4.14 -6.09
C ASP A 346 -6.79 -4.68 -5.47
N ARG A 347 -5.65 -4.05 -5.78
CA ARG A 347 -4.33 -4.44 -5.28
C ARG A 347 -3.87 -3.63 -4.08
N HIS A 348 -4.75 -2.80 -3.51
CA HIS A 348 -4.44 -1.99 -2.34
C HIS A 348 -4.57 -2.79 -1.04
N ILE A 349 -3.42 -3.13 -0.45
CA ILE A 349 -3.33 -4.06 0.70
C ILE A 349 -3.97 -3.47 1.96
N ALA A 350 -3.68 -2.20 2.29
CA ALA A 350 -4.23 -1.55 3.47
C ALA A 350 -5.76 -1.48 3.44
N GLY A 351 -6.35 -1.27 2.26
CA GLY A 351 -7.80 -1.28 2.05
C GLY A 351 -8.45 -2.64 2.34
N HIS A 352 -7.86 -3.74 1.86
CA HIS A 352 -8.34 -5.10 2.19
C HIS A 352 -8.19 -5.44 3.68
N VAL A 353 -7.08 -5.04 4.30
CA VAL A 353 -6.85 -5.22 5.75
C VAL A 353 -7.88 -4.41 6.56
N MET A 354 -8.12 -3.15 6.18
CA MET A 354 -9.11 -2.30 6.83
C MET A 354 -10.52 -2.89 6.69
N LYS A 355 -10.91 -3.30 5.48
CA LYS A 355 -12.18 -3.97 5.23
C LYS A 355 -12.35 -5.21 6.12
N GLY A 356 -11.32 -6.05 6.21
CA GLY A 356 -11.33 -7.24 7.07
C GLY A 356 -11.50 -6.90 8.55
N ASN A 357 -10.82 -5.87 9.06
CA ASN A 357 -10.93 -5.44 10.45
C ASN A 357 -12.33 -4.93 10.80
N LEU A 358 -12.92 -4.11 9.93
CA LEU A 358 -14.29 -3.59 10.10
C LEU A 358 -15.33 -4.71 10.04
N LEU A 359 -15.16 -5.67 9.14
CA LEU A 359 -16.03 -6.84 9.07
C LEU A 359 -15.95 -7.72 10.33
N LEU A 360 -14.78 -7.79 10.98
CA LEU A 360 -14.66 -8.47 12.27
C LEU A 360 -15.40 -7.75 13.40
N GLN A 361 -15.34 -6.41 13.44
CA GLN A 361 -16.09 -5.61 14.42
C GLN A 361 -17.60 -5.79 14.24
N LEU A 362 -18.07 -5.79 12.99
CA LEU A 362 -19.46 -6.07 12.62
C LEU A 362 -19.87 -7.55 12.78
N LYS A 363 -19.02 -8.40 13.39
CA LYS A 363 -19.24 -9.85 13.60
C LYS A 363 -19.48 -10.65 12.31
N ARG A 364 -19.07 -10.13 11.14
CA ARG A 364 -19.15 -10.79 9.82
C ARG A 364 -17.84 -11.52 9.52
N SER A 365 -17.49 -12.49 10.35
CA SER A 365 -16.18 -13.16 10.31
C SER A 365 -15.92 -13.94 9.02
N ASP A 366 -16.93 -14.52 8.37
CA ASP A 366 -16.75 -15.23 7.08
C ASP A 366 -16.31 -14.26 5.96
N ALA A 367 -16.94 -13.08 5.87
CA ALA A 367 -16.56 -12.06 4.91
C ALA A 367 -15.15 -11.49 5.22
N ALA A 368 -14.81 -11.35 6.50
CA ALA A 368 -13.47 -10.91 6.91
C ALA A 368 -12.37 -11.88 6.43
N VAL A 369 -12.60 -13.20 6.50
CA VAL A 369 -11.66 -14.20 5.95
C VAL A 369 -11.38 -13.94 4.47
N THR A 370 -12.40 -13.62 3.67
CA THR A 370 -12.21 -13.36 2.24
C THR A 370 -11.36 -12.11 1.99
N ALA A 371 -11.60 -11.03 2.73
CA ALA A 371 -10.84 -9.79 2.62
C ALA A 371 -9.37 -9.97 3.04
N PHE A 372 -9.11 -10.65 4.16
CA PHE A 372 -7.73 -10.89 4.58
C PHE A 372 -6.99 -11.90 3.68
N ARG A 373 -7.68 -12.89 3.10
CA ARG A 373 -7.08 -13.78 2.09
C ARG A 373 -6.70 -13.00 0.83
N ALA A 374 -7.53 -12.06 0.39
CA ALA A 374 -7.20 -11.19 -0.73
C ALA A 374 -5.93 -10.35 -0.42
N ALA A 375 -5.83 -9.77 0.79
CA ALA A 375 -4.61 -9.09 1.22
C ALA A 375 -3.38 -10.01 1.22
N GLN A 376 -3.53 -11.23 1.74
CA GLN A 376 -2.46 -12.23 1.80
C GLN A 376 -1.97 -12.65 0.40
N GLU A 377 -2.87 -12.81 -0.56
CA GLU A 377 -2.54 -13.14 -1.96
C GLU A 377 -1.73 -12.03 -2.64
N LEU A 378 -1.96 -10.77 -2.27
CA LEU A 378 -1.22 -9.62 -2.81
C LEU A 378 0.18 -9.53 -2.22
N ARG A 379 0.29 -9.59 -0.88
CA ARG A 379 1.56 -9.63 -0.16
C ARG A 379 1.36 -10.36 1.17
N PRO A 380 2.22 -11.35 1.51
CA PRO A 380 2.23 -11.94 2.84
C PRO A 380 2.62 -10.88 3.89
N ASP A 381 1.63 -10.30 4.57
CA ASP A 381 1.83 -9.33 5.66
C ASP A 381 1.36 -9.93 6.99
N LEU A 382 2.09 -9.68 8.07
CA LEU A 382 1.72 -10.08 9.42
C LEU A 382 0.31 -9.64 9.79
N ARG A 383 -0.09 -8.40 9.45
CA ARG A 383 -1.42 -7.87 9.77
C ARG A 383 -2.54 -8.69 9.13
N SER A 384 -2.34 -9.14 7.89
CA SER A 384 -3.29 -10.01 7.19
C SER A 384 -3.42 -11.37 7.87
N TYR A 385 -2.30 -11.98 8.30
CA TYR A 385 -2.31 -13.23 9.06
C TYR A 385 -2.97 -13.08 10.43
N GLN A 386 -2.72 -11.99 11.14
CA GLN A 386 -3.38 -11.68 12.41
C GLN A 386 -4.90 -11.59 12.23
N GLY A 387 -5.35 -10.87 11.20
CA GLY A 387 -6.76 -10.78 10.82
C GLY A 387 -7.38 -12.13 10.50
N LEU A 388 -6.71 -12.96 9.69
CA LEU A 388 -7.17 -14.32 9.35
C LEU A 388 -7.30 -15.21 10.58
N VAL A 389 -6.28 -15.25 11.43
CA VAL A 389 -6.29 -16.06 12.65
C VAL A 389 -7.44 -15.63 13.55
N ARG A 390 -7.61 -14.33 13.80
CA ARG A 390 -8.73 -13.80 14.59
C ARG A 390 -10.08 -14.16 13.97
N SER A 391 -10.20 -14.07 12.64
CA SER A 391 -11.44 -14.44 11.92
C SER A 391 -11.78 -15.92 12.07
N PHE A 392 -10.80 -16.81 11.93
CA PHE A 392 -11.01 -18.25 12.11
C PHE A 392 -11.29 -18.63 13.55
N LEU A 393 -10.66 -17.98 14.53
CA LEU A 393 -10.95 -18.19 15.94
C LEU A 393 -12.37 -17.73 16.30
N ALA A 394 -12.83 -16.60 15.76
CA ALA A 394 -14.21 -16.14 15.93
C ALA A 394 -15.23 -17.13 15.33
N LEU A 395 -14.88 -17.80 14.22
CA LEU A 395 -15.68 -18.87 13.62
C LEU A 395 -15.53 -20.24 14.31
N SER A 396 -14.76 -20.33 15.40
CA SER A 396 -14.41 -21.59 16.07
C SER A 396 -13.66 -22.62 15.17
N LYS A 397 -13.11 -22.19 14.04
CA LYS A 397 -12.33 -23.02 13.09
C LYS A 397 -10.86 -23.08 13.48
N THR A 398 -10.58 -23.66 14.65
CA THR A 398 -9.22 -23.71 15.24
C THR A 398 -8.17 -24.39 14.35
N LYS A 399 -8.55 -25.42 13.58
CA LYS A 399 -7.63 -26.11 12.64
C LYS A 399 -7.15 -25.19 11.52
N GLU A 400 -8.06 -24.40 10.94
CA GLU A 400 -7.76 -23.44 9.87
C GLU A 400 -6.95 -22.26 10.42
N ALA A 401 -7.30 -21.78 11.62
CA ALA A 401 -6.53 -20.77 12.33
C ALA A 401 -5.07 -21.22 12.55
N LEU A 402 -4.87 -22.49 12.95
CA LEU A 402 -3.53 -23.04 13.18
C LEU A 402 -2.73 -23.15 11.89
N TYR A 403 -3.39 -23.53 10.78
CA TYR A 403 -2.77 -23.55 9.47
C TYR A 403 -2.30 -22.14 9.07
N ALA A 404 -3.17 -21.13 9.16
CA ALA A 404 -2.83 -19.75 8.85
C ALA A 404 -1.69 -19.21 9.73
N ALA A 405 -1.71 -19.49 11.04
CA ALA A 405 -0.65 -19.07 11.95
C ALA A 405 0.70 -19.73 11.63
N ARG A 406 0.71 -21.00 11.23
CA ARG A 406 1.95 -21.70 10.81
C ARG A 406 2.49 -21.16 9.49
N GLU A 407 1.61 -20.81 8.55
CA GLU A 407 2.03 -20.14 7.31
C GLU A 407 2.64 -18.77 7.60
N ALA A 408 2.09 -18.00 8.55
CA ALA A 408 2.69 -16.74 9.02
C ALA A 408 4.11 -16.95 9.57
N MET A 409 4.30 -18.00 10.39
CA MET A 409 5.60 -18.36 10.96
C MET A 409 6.61 -18.78 9.88
N LYS A 410 6.18 -19.50 8.83
CA LYS A 410 7.05 -19.85 7.70
C LYS A 410 7.42 -18.64 6.84
N ALA A 411 6.47 -17.73 6.61
CA ALA A 411 6.67 -16.52 5.82
C ALA A 411 7.56 -15.49 6.55
N MET A 412 7.50 -15.45 7.88
CA MET A 412 8.25 -14.52 8.72
C MET A 412 8.92 -15.25 9.90
N PRO A 413 9.97 -16.05 9.65
CA PRO A 413 10.61 -16.88 10.66
C PRO A 413 11.32 -16.08 11.76
N GLN A 414 11.68 -14.82 11.49
CA GLN A 414 12.33 -13.91 12.45
C GLN A 414 11.35 -13.00 13.20
N SER A 415 10.03 -13.21 13.06
CA SER A 415 9.03 -12.39 13.73
C SER A 415 8.52 -13.03 15.03
N ALA A 416 8.81 -12.39 16.17
CA ALA A 416 8.24 -12.80 17.46
C ALA A 416 6.71 -12.71 17.47
N LYS A 417 6.14 -11.74 16.75
CA LYS A 417 4.70 -11.60 16.55
C LYS A 417 4.09 -12.82 15.82
N ALA A 418 4.79 -13.38 14.83
CA ALA A 418 4.32 -14.58 14.12
C ALA A 418 4.33 -15.83 15.03
N LEU A 419 5.35 -15.98 15.89
CA LEU A 419 5.40 -17.06 16.90
C LEU A 419 4.26 -16.92 17.92
N LYS A 420 4.00 -15.70 18.37
CA LYS A 420 2.89 -15.39 19.28
C LYS A 420 1.54 -15.77 18.69
N LEU A 421 1.32 -15.58 17.39
CA LEU A 421 0.06 -16.01 16.74
C LEU A 421 -0.17 -17.52 16.80
N VAL A 422 0.89 -18.32 16.65
CA VAL A 422 0.78 -19.78 16.81
C VAL A 422 0.45 -20.12 18.27
N GLY A 423 1.06 -19.40 19.21
CA GLY A 423 0.73 -19.47 20.63
C GLY A 423 -0.74 -19.16 20.93
N ASP A 424 -1.28 -18.07 20.39
CA ASP A 424 -2.68 -17.64 20.58
C ASP A 424 -3.66 -18.73 20.15
N VAL A 425 -3.43 -19.33 18.98
CA VAL A 425 -4.29 -20.42 18.49
C VAL A 425 -4.21 -21.64 19.40
N HIS A 426 -3.02 -21.98 19.90
CA HIS A 426 -2.87 -23.08 20.85
C HIS A 426 -3.50 -22.77 22.22
N ALA A 427 -3.44 -21.53 22.69
CA ALA A 427 -4.04 -21.09 23.94
C ALA A 427 -5.58 -21.14 23.89
N SER A 428 -6.17 -20.92 22.72
CA SER A 428 -7.63 -21.04 22.52
C SER A 428 -8.18 -22.46 22.77
N ASN A 429 -7.33 -23.47 22.73
CA ASN A 429 -7.70 -24.86 23.00
C ASN A 429 -7.18 -25.29 24.39
N PRO A 430 -8.04 -25.82 25.30
CA PRO A 430 -7.62 -26.29 26.62
C PRO A 430 -6.45 -27.28 26.61
N GLY A 431 -6.39 -28.18 25.62
CA GLY A 431 -5.29 -29.15 25.48
C GLY A 431 -4.00 -28.59 24.86
N GLY A 432 -4.00 -27.32 24.45
CA GLY A 432 -2.89 -26.66 23.76
C GLY A 432 -2.03 -25.74 24.63
N ARG A 433 -2.40 -25.53 25.91
CA ARG A 433 -1.77 -24.54 26.80
C ARG A 433 -0.25 -24.70 26.96
N GLU A 434 0.24 -25.93 27.13
CA GLU A 434 1.69 -26.17 27.25
C GLU A 434 2.45 -25.84 25.95
N LYS A 435 1.82 -26.09 24.79
CA LYS A 435 2.40 -25.70 23.49
C LYS A 435 2.40 -24.18 23.34
N ALA A 436 1.31 -23.51 23.73
CA ALA A 436 1.23 -22.05 23.71
C ALA A 436 2.34 -21.40 24.53
N ARG A 437 2.57 -21.90 25.76
CA ARG A 437 3.68 -21.49 26.63
C ARG A 437 5.04 -21.57 25.94
N LYS A 438 5.37 -22.72 25.33
CA LYS A 438 6.65 -22.91 24.61
C LYS A 438 6.80 -21.90 23.47
N PHE A 439 5.72 -21.59 22.76
CA PHE A 439 5.73 -20.59 21.68
C PHE A 439 5.89 -19.16 22.22
N TYR A 440 5.21 -18.78 23.30
CA TYR A 440 5.39 -17.46 23.92
C TYR A 440 6.81 -17.28 24.46
N GLU A 441 7.35 -18.27 25.18
CA GLU A 441 8.74 -18.26 25.63
C GLU A 441 9.73 -18.16 24.45
N SER A 442 9.45 -18.85 23.33
CA SER A 442 10.27 -18.71 22.12
C SER A 442 10.19 -17.32 21.50
N ALA A 443 9.01 -16.68 21.52
CA ALA A 443 8.82 -15.32 21.05
C ALA A 443 9.61 -14.33 21.91
N LEU A 444 9.60 -14.51 23.23
CA LEU A 444 10.36 -13.70 24.19
C LEU A 444 11.88 -13.94 24.11
N ARG A 445 12.33 -15.16 23.75
CA ARG A 445 13.75 -15.41 23.45
C ARG A 445 14.21 -14.67 22.20
N LEU A 446 13.34 -14.57 21.20
CA LEU A 446 13.65 -13.88 19.95
C LEU A 446 13.61 -12.34 20.13
N GLU A 447 12.63 -11.85 20.87
CA GLU A 447 12.46 -10.44 21.18
C GLU A 447 12.11 -10.26 22.67
N PRO A 448 13.12 -10.05 23.54
CA PRO A 448 12.90 -9.90 24.98
C PRO A 448 12.04 -8.70 25.36
N GLY A 449 11.94 -7.68 24.50
CA GLY A 449 11.09 -6.51 24.68
C GLY A 449 9.66 -6.65 24.16
N PHE A 450 9.28 -7.82 23.63
CA PHE A 450 7.96 -7.96 23.02
C PHE A 450 6.85 -8.14 24.07
N LEU A 451 6.30 -7.01 24.52
CA LEU A 451 5.24 -6.94 25.54
C LEU A 451 4.03 -7.82 25.19
N GLY A 452 3.63 -7.89 23.92
CA GLY A 452 2.48 -8.69 23.50
C GLY A 452 2.60 -10.19 23.79
N ALA A 453 3.81 -10.76 23.77
CA ALA A 453 4.03 -12.15 24.16
C ALA A 453 4.12 -12.32 25.69
N ALA A 454 4.67 -11.33 26.40
CA ALA A 454 4.72 -11.34 27.86
C ALA A 454 3.32 -11.27 28.48
N LEU A 455 2.46 -10.38 27.98
CA LEU A 455 1.06 -10.26 28.38
C LEU A 455 0.27 -11.54 28.08
N ALA A 456 0.47 -12.14 26.90
CA ALA A 456 -0.20 -13.40 26.53
C ALA A 456 0.26 -14.59 27.38
N LEU A 457 1.54 -14.63 27.77
CA LEU A 457 2.07 -15.63 28.70
C LEU A 457 1.52 -15.43 30.12
N ALA A 458 1.43 -14.18 30.60
CA ALA A 458 0.83 -13.86 31.89
C ALA A 458 -0.66 -14.25 31.94
N GLU A 459 -1.41 -13.95 30.87
CA GLU A 459 -2.82 -14.35 30.74
C GLU A 459 -2.97 -15.88 30.76
N LEU A 460 -2.08 -16.60 30.07
CA LEU A 460 -2.06 -18.07 30.12
C LEU A 460 -1.79 -18.60 31.53
N HIS A 461 -0.89 -17.95 32.29
CA HIS A 461 -0.63 -18.30 33.70
C HIS A 461 -1.85 -18.07 34.59
N VAL A 462 -2.58 -16.97 34.40
CA VAL A 462 -3.83 -16.68 35.14
C VAL A 462 -4.89 -17.75 34.86
N VAL A 463 -5.07 -18.12 33.59
CA VAL A 463 -6.01 -19.16 33.16
C VAL A 463 -5.64 -20.56 33.69
N GLU A 464 -4.38 -20.77 34.05
CA GLU A 464 -3.88 -21.99 34.70
C GLU A 464 -3.90 -21.91 36.24
N GLY A 465 -4.34 -20.79 36.82
CA GLY A 465 -4.33 -20.55 38.27
C GLY A 465 -2.97 -20.21 38.87
N ARG A 466 -1.95 -19.98 38.03
CA ARG A 466 -0.57 -19.66 38.43
C ARG A 466 -0.36 -18.15 38.55
N ASN A 467 -1.17 -17.51 39.39
CA ASN A 467 -1.20 -16.05 39.52
C ASN A 467 0.14 -15.49 40.03
N LYS A 468 0.85 -16.20 40.92
CA LYS A 468 2.18 -15.78 41.42
C LYS A 468 3.23 -15.70 40.29
N ASP A 469 3.24 -16.70 39.40
CA ASP A 469 4.14 -16.70 38.25
C ASP A 469 3.82 -15.53 37.32
N ALA A 470 2.53 -15.26 37.08
CA ALA A 470 2.06 -14.14 36.26
C ALA A 470 2.51 -12.78 36.84
N VAL A 471 2.35 -12.56 38.15
CA VAL A 471 2.80 -11.33 38.81
C VAL A 471 4.32 -11.17 38.69
N SER A 472 5.09 -12.20 39.03
CA SER A 472 6.56 -12.13 38.95
C SER A 472 7.08 -11.85 37.53
N LEU A 473 6.41 -12.40 36.51
CA LEU A 473 6.71 -12.13 35.12
C LEU A 473 6.42 -10.67 34.78
N LEU A 474 5.22 -10.18 35.09
CA LEU A 474 4.81 -8.82 34.77
C LEU A 474 5.65 -7.76 35.52
N GLU A 475 5.96 -7.96 36.80
CA GLU A 475 6.83 -7.08 37.58
C GLU A 475 8.25 -7.01 37.02
N ARG A 476 8.78 -8.14 36.52
CA ARG A 476 10.09 -8.15 35.86
C ARG A 476 10.06 -7.28 34.60
N TYR A 477 9.02 -7.39 33.78
CA TYR A 477 8.89 -6.56 32.58
C TYR A 477 8.65 -5.10 32.92
N LEU A 478 7.94 -4.81 34.00
CA LEU A 478 7.66 -3.44 34.43
C LEU A 478 8.93 -2.67 34.85
N LYS A 479 9.98 -3.37 35.32
CA LYS A 479 11.28 -2.75 35.63
C LYS A 479 11.97 -2.18 34.41
N ASP A 480 11.81 -2.84 33.27
CA ASP A 480 12.48 -2.48 32.01
C ASP A 480 11.56 -1.64 31.12
N TRP A 481 10.24 -1.81 31.22
CA TRP A 481 9.23 -1.20 30.36
C TRP A 481 8.10 -0.58 31.19
N ALA A 482 8.04 0.74 31.22
CA ALA A 482 6.94 1.47 31.84
C ALA A 482 5.78 1.62 30.84
N ASP A 483 4.94 0.58 30.71
CA ASP A 483 3.79 0.56 29.81
C ASP A 483 2.46 0.45 30.57
N ASP A 484 1.40 1.09 30.04
CA ASP A 484 0.08 1.10 30.67
C ASP A 484 -0.58 -0.29 30.64
N SER A 485 -0.37 -1.04 29.55
CA SER A 485 -0.92 -2.38 29.35
C SER A 485 -0.43 -3.41 30.38
N LEU A 486 0.83 -3.28 30.84
CA LEU A 486 1.42 -4.11 31.89
C LEU A 486 0.75 -3.84 33.24
N HIS A 487 0.57 -2.56 33.58
CA HIS A 487 -0.12 -2.17 34.81
C HIS A 487 -1.58 -2.64 34.84
N ILE A 488 -2.30 -2.52 33.72
CA ILE A 488 -3.68 -3.04 33.61
C ILE A 488 -3.71 -4.55 33.83
N LYS A 489 -2.79 -5.30 33.22
CA LYS A 489 -2.75 -6.76 33.41
C LYS A 489 -2.38 -7.15 34.84
N LEU A 490 -1.42 -6.47 35.47
CA LEU A 490 -1.12 -6.66 36.90
C LEU A 490 -2.35 -6.41 37.76
N ALA A 491 -3.05 -5.30 37.53
CA ALA A 491 -4.26 -4.96 38.27
C ALA A 491 -5.36 -6.03 38.11
N GLN A 492 -5.54 -6.58 36.89
CA GLN A 492 -6.45 -7.69 36.64
C GLN A 492 -6.05 -8.97 37.40
N VAL A 493 -4.75 -9.29 37.45
CA VAL A 493 -4.26 -10.46 38.19
C VAL A 493 -4.47 -10.27 39.70
N PHE A 494 -4.18 -9.08 40.24
CA PHE A 494 -4.35 -8.77 41.65
C PHE A 494 -5.83 -8.77 42.07
N ALA A 495 -6.71 -8.21 41.23
CA ALA A 495 -8.15 -8.28 41.41
C ALA A 495 -8.65 -9.74 41.43
N ALA A 496 -8.13 -10.60 40.56
CA ALA A 496 -8.45 -12.03 40.56
C ALA A 496 -7.90 -12.79 41.78
N THR A 497 -6.90 -12.25 42.48
CA THR A 497 -6.36 -12.79 43.74
C THR A 497 -6.93 -12.12 45.00
N ASP A 498 -7.95 -11.26 44.85
CA ASP A 498 -8.60 -10.51 45.95
C ASP A 498 -7.68 -9.52 46.70
N VAL A 499 -6.58 -9.11 46.06
CA VAL A 499 -5.65 -8.09 46.58
C VAL A 499 -6.05 -6.73 46.01
N LEU A 500 -7.18 -6.19 46.48
CA LEU A 500 -7.82 -5.01 45.89
C LEU A 500 -6.98 -3.73 46.04
N SER A 501 -6.20 -3.59 47.11
CA SER A 501 -5.34 -2.42 47.36
C SER A 501 -4.23 -2.27 46.31
N GLU A 502 -3.60 -3.37 45.92
CA GLU A 502 -2.55 -3.38 44.90
C GLU A 502 -3.14 -3.25 43.49
N ALA A 503 -4.32 -3.83 43.26
CA ALA A 503 -5.04 -3.64 42.01
C ALA A 503 -5.39 -2.17 41.76
N LEU A 504 -5.87 -1.44 42.79
CA LEU A 504 -6.16 -0.01 42.69
C LEU A 504 -4.93 0.81 42.33
N SER A 505 -3.80 0.56 43.00
CA SER A 505 -2.58 1.33 42.78
C SER A 505 -2.07 1.16 41.33
N HIS A 506 -2.18 -0.05 40.78
CA HIS A 506 -1.80 -0.32 39.40
C HIS A 506 -2.77 0.25 38.36
N TYR A 507 -4.09 0.25 38.59
CA TYR A 507 -5.02 0.95 37.70
C TYR A 507 -4.77 2.47 37.71
N GLN A 508 -4.51 3.06 38.88
CA GLN A 508 -4.15 4.48 38.98
C GLN A 508 -2.81 4.78 38.28
N ALA A 509 -1.82 3.89 38.40
CA ALA A 509 -0.55 4.03 37.68
C ALA A 509 -0.75 3.97 36.16
N ALA A 510 -1.58 3.05 35.65
CA ALA A 510 -1.91 2.96 34.23
C ALA A 510 -2.56 4.27 33.73
N LEU A 511 -3.50 4.84 34.49
CA LEU A 511 -4.15 6.11 34.13
C LEU A 511 -3.23 7.32 34.21
N ARG A 512 -2.19 7.29 35.06
CA ARG A 512 -1.15 8.34 35.07
C ARG A 512 -0.30 8.32 33.80
N ILE A 513 -0.03 7.13 33.25
CA ILE A 513 0.72 6.99 32.00
C ILE A 513 -0.16 7.35 30.81
N ASN A 514 -1.38 6.80 30.76
CA ASN A 514 -2.34 7.05 29.69
C ASN A 514 -3.72 7.38 30.27
N PRO A 515 -4.04 8.67 30.44
CA PRO A 515 -5.32 9.11 31.00
C PRO A 515 -6.54 8.72 30.15
N GLN A 516 -6.35 8.44 28.86
CA GLN A 516 -7.44 8.12 27.92
C GLN A 516 -7.69 6.61 27.78
N ASN A 517 -6.99 5.75 28.54
CA ASN A 517 -7.17 4.32 28.41
C ASN A 517 -8.49 3.84 29.04
N GLU A 518 -9.49 3.56 28.19
CA GLU A 518 -10.81 3.08 28.62
C GLU A 518 -10.76 1.78 29.44
N ALA A 519 -9.83 0.87 29.13
CA ALA A 519 -9.73 -0.40 29.84
C ALA A 519 -9.27 -0.22 31.29
N ALA A 520 -8.35 0.73 31.53
CA ALA A 520 -7.93 1.10 32.87
C ALA A 520 -9.07 1.80 33.63
N ARG A 521 -9.81 2.70 32.98
CA ARG A 521 -10.93 3.43 33.60
C ARG A 521 -12.06 2.48 34.02
N LYS A 522 -12.54 1.65 33.09
CA LYS A 522 -13.57 0.62 33.37
C LYS A 522 -13.08 -0.40 34.41
N GLY A 523 -11.80 -0.75 34.38
CA GLY A 523 -11.19 -1.65 35.37
C GLY A 523 -11.18 -1.05 36.78
N LEU A 524 -10.85 0.24 36.90
CA LEU A 524 -10.90 1.00 38.14
C LEU A 524 -12.34 1.14 38.67
N GLU A 525 -13.28 1.57 37.82
CA GLU A 525 -14.70 1.71 38.16
C GLU A 525 -15.29 0.39 38.70
N ARG A 526 -14.99 -0.74 38.03
CA ARG A 526 -15.39 -2.08 38.50
C ARG A 526 -14.79 -2.42 39.87
N LEU A 527 -13.51 -2.10 40.08
CA LEU A 527 -12.83 -2.38 41.33
C LEU A 527 -13.38 -1.53 42.49
N GLU A 528 -13.73 -0.27 42.22
CA GLU A 528 -14.37 0.62 43.19
C GLU A 528 -15.78 0.16 43.56
N LYS A 529 -16.58 -0.31 42.59
CA LYS A 529 -17.89 -0.93 42.86
C LYS A 529 -17.73 -2.18 43.74
N LEU A 530 -16.78 -3.05 43.43
CA LEU A 530 -16.44 -4.23 44.24
C LEU A 530 -16.03 -3.87 45.68
N MET A 531 -15.19 -2.85 45.87
CA MET A 531 -14.78 -2.39 47.20
C MET A 531 -15.92 -1.74 48.00
N LYS A 532 -16.89 -1.13 47.33
CA LYS A 532 -18.11 -0.58 47.94
C LYS A 532 -19.18 -1.66 48.20
N GLY A 533 -18.95 -2.92 47.80
CA GLY A 533 -19.91 -4.02 47.95
C GLY A 533 -21.08 -3.97 46.96
N LEU A 534 -20.95 -3.20 45.88
CA LEU A 534 -21.93 -3.11 44.79
C LEU A 534 -21.62 -4.16 43.72
N ASP A 535 -22.66 -4.74 43.11
CA ASP A 535 -22.50 -5.72 42.04
C ASP A 535 -21.86 -5.05 40.80
N PRO A 536 -20.68 -5.50 40.34
CA PRO A 536 -19.95 -4.85 39.24
C PRO A 536 -20.67 -4.87 37.88
N ASP A 537 -21.66 -5.75 37.70
CA ASP A 537 -22.46 -5.88 36.46
C ASP A 537 -23.87 -5.24 36.56
N ALA A 538 -24.19 -4.56 37.67
CA ALA A 538 -25.44 -3.80 37.76
C ALA A 538 -25.42 -2.65 36.71
N PRO A 539 -26.49 -2.51 35.88
CA PRO A 539 -26.62 -1.34 35.02
C PRO A 539 -26.55 -0.10 35.91
N GLU A 540 -25.78 0.90 35.46
CA GLU A 540 -25.73 2.19 36.15
C GLU A 540 -27.17 2.70 36.23
N GLU A 541 -27.69 2.84 37.45
CA GLU A 541 -28.90 3.62 37.65
C GLU A 541 -28.51 5.04 37.20
N ASP A 542 -29.11 5.49 36.10
CA ASP A 542 -28.94 6.83 35.57
C ASP A 542 -29.35 7.84 36.66
N GLU A 543 -28.41 8.27 37.49
CA GLU A 543 -28.56 9.39 38.43
C GLU A 543 -28.61 10.75 37.71
N ASP A 544 -28.94 10.78 36.40
CA ASP A 544 -29.04 11.99 35.58
C ASP A 544 -30.49 12.27 35.11
N ASN A 545 -31.51 11.65 35.70
CA ASN A 545 -32.91 11.86 35.29
C ASN A 545 -33.78 12.58 36.33
N GLU A 546 -33.20 13.43 37.18
CA GLU A 546 -33.98 14.44 37.89
C GLU A 546 -33.31 15.82 37.78
N VAL A 547 -34.07 16.75 37.19
CA VAL A 547 -33.91 18.21 37.14
C VAL A 547 -33.16 18.79 35.93
N GLU A 548 -33.89 19.02 34.83
CA GLU A 548 -34.13 20.38 34.28
C GLU A 548 -35.14 20.32 33.12
N ASP A 549 -36.43 20.21 33.47
CA ASP A 549 -37.50 20.75 32.64
C ASP A 549 -37.48 22.28 32.81
N ALA A 550 -36.84 23.02 31.89
CA ALA A 550 -37.27 24.34 31.42
C ALA A 550 -36.27 24.97 30.44
N ASP A 551 -36.82 25.48 29.34
CA ASP A 551 -36.32 26.55 28.48
C ASP A 551 -35.34 26.22 27.33
N GLY A 552 -35.91 26.17 26.11
CA GLY A 552 -35.59 27.17 25.09
C GLY A 552 -34.63 26.78 23.96
N ASP A 553 -35.23 26.40 22.82
CA ASP A 553 -34.92 26.83 21.44
C ASP A 553 -33.47 27.19 21.00
N GLN A 554 -33.11 26.63 19.83
CA GLN A 554 -32.08 27.06 18.85
C GLN A 554 -30.63 26.72 19.24
N GLU A 555 -29.77 26.06 18.45
CA GLU A 555 -29.54 26.12 17.01
C GLU A 555 -29.01 24.76 16.48
N GLU A 556 -29.71 24.18 15.49
CA GLU A 556 -29.08 23.32 14.49
C GLU A 556 -28.40 24.22 13.46
N ALA A 557 -27.07 24.22 13.40
CA ALA A 557 -26.32 24.53 12.19
C ALA A 557 -24.82 24.27 12.40
N GLU A 558 -24.25 23.48 11.49
CA GLU A 558 -22.87 23.62 10.98
C GLU A 558 -21.74 23.40 12.00
N LEU A 559 -20.90 22.39 11.80
CA LEU A 559 -19.72 22.57 10.96
C LEU A 559 -19.25 21.25 10.35
N LEU A 560 -19.13 21.33 9.01
CA LEU A 560 -18.60 20.35 8.06
C LEU A 560 -17.12 20.04 8.29
#